data_AF-A0A9D6VF06-F1
#
_entry.id   AF-A0A9D6VF06-F1
#
_cell.length_a   1.000
_cell.length_b   1.000
_cell.length_c   1.000
_cell.angle_alpha   90.00
_cell.angle_beta   90.00
_cell.angle_gamma   90.00
#
_symmetry.space_group_name_H-M   'P 1'
#
loop_
_entity.id
_entity.type
_entity.pdbx_description
1 polymer ?
#
loop_
_entity_poly.entity_id
_entity_poly.type
_entity_poly.pdbx_seq_one_letter_code
_entity_poly.pdbx_strand_id
1 'polypeptide(L)' 'SLPGTKPGELLAVMSAGAYGFVMASNYNSRPRVPEVLVKGGEFHVIRERETYDDLVRGERIPSFLNETE' A
#
# COMPACT_ATOMS: atom_id res chain seq x y z
N SER A 1 11.44 -21.69 16.29
CA SER A 1 10.19 -20.93 16.48
C SER A 1 10.53 -19.45 16.53
N LEU A 2 9.59 -18.58 16.19
CA LEU A 2 9.76 -17.14 16.44
C LEU A 2 9.61 -16.88 17.95
N PRO A 3 10.36 -15.92 18.52
CA PRO A 3 10.11 -15.45 19.88
C PRO A 3 8.70 -14.87 19.98
N GLY A 4 8.11 -14.89 21.18
CA GLY A 4 6.82 -14.26 21.42
C GLY A 4 6.88 -12.76 21.14
N THR A 5 5.95 -12.24 20.34
CA THR A 5 5.89 -10.83 19.96
C THR A 5 4.81 -10.08 20.74
N LYS A 6 4.94 -8.76 20.79
CA LYS A 6 3.97 -7.85 21.42
C LYS A 6 3.39 -6.84 20.41
N PRO A 7 2.18 -6.30 20.66
CA PRO A 7 1.66 -5.21 19.85
C PRO A 7 2.65 -4.05 19.76
N GLY A 8 2.89 -3.54 18.54
CA GLY A 8 3.83 -2.45 18.26
C GLY A 8 5.23 -2.91 17.84
N GLU A 9 5.59 -4.18 17.99
CA GLU A 9 6.84 -4.71 17.46
C GLU A 9 6.77 -4.92 15.94
N LEU A 10 7.94 -4.85 15.29
CA LEU A 10 8.07 -4.95 13.85
C LEU A 10 8.57 -6.35 13.44
N LEU A 11 8.03 -6.85 12.34
CA LEU A 11 8.47 -8.09 11.70
C LEU A 11 8.94 -7.79 10.28
N ALA A 12 9.98 -8.50 9.84
CA ALA A 12 10.49 -8.43 8.48
C ALA A 12 10.16 -9.71 7.72
N VAL A 13 9.45 -9.56 6.59
CA VAL A 13 9.29 -10.65 5.62
C VAL A 13 10.45 -10.57 4.64
N MET A 14 11.32 -11.58 4.68
CA MET A 14 12.55 -11.60 3.89
C MET A 14 12.27 -12.01 2.44
N SER A 15 13.18 -11.64 1.54
CA SER A 15 13.15 -12.04 0.12
C SER A 15 11.90 -11.60 -0.67
N ALA A 16 11.23 -10.52 -0.24
CA ALA A 16 10.03 -9.99 -0.89
C ALA A 16 10.31 -9.02 -2.07
N GLY A 17 11.56 -8.92 -2.52
CA GLY A 17 11.96 -7.95 -3.55
C GLY A 17 11.49 -8.29 -4.97
N ALA A 18 11.32 -9.57 -5.28
CA ALA A 18 10.75 -10.03 -6.55
C ALA A 18 9.30 -10.48 -6.34
N TYR A 19 8.41 -10.09 -7.25
CA TYR A 19 6.99 -10.48 -7.25
C TYR A 19 6.18 -10.07 -6.01
N GLY A 20 6.75 -9.31 -5.07
CA GLY A 20 6.04 -8.75 -3.92
C GLY A 20 5.14 -7.60 -4.32
N PHE A 21 5.70 -6.40 -4.44
CA PHE A 21 4.94 -5.19 -4.74
C PHE A 21 4.16 -5.27 -6.07
N VAL A 22 4.77 -5.86 -7.11
CA VAL A 22 4.16 -5.96 -8.44
C VAL A 22 2.88 -6.81 -8.48
N MET A 23 2.66 -7.67 -7.47
CA MET A 23 1.41 -8.44 -7.31
C MET A 23 0.50 -7.88 -6.21
N ALA A 24 0.85 -6.73 -5.60
CA ALA A 24 0.04 -6.12 -4.56
C ALA A 24 -1.29 -5.59 -5.14
N SER A 25 -2.37 -5.75 -4.39
CA SER A 25 -3.73 -5.32 -4.77
C SER A 25 -4.32 -4.36 -3.74
N ASN A 26 -5.39 -3.68 -4.13
CA ASN A 26 -6.18 -2.84 -3.23
C ASN A 26 -7.31 -3.60 -2.52
N TYR A 27 -7.17 -4.92 -2.39
CA TYR A 27 -8.18 -5.75 -1.73
C TYR A 27 -8.47 -5.25 -0.30
N ASN A 28 -9.74 -5.29 0.09
CA ASN A 28 -10.27 -4.67 1.31
C ASN A 28 -10.06 -3.15 1.39
N SER A 29 -10.05 -2.47 0.23
CA SER A 29 -9.87 -1.02 0.13
C SER A 29 -8.60 -0.54 0.83
N ARG A 30 -7.53 -1.35 0.77
CA ARG A 30 -6.24 -1.03 1.36
C ARG A 30 -5.37 -0.34 0.31
N PRO A 31 -4.91 0.89 0.55
CA PRO A 31 -3.94 1.52 -0.33
C PRO A 31 -2.63 0.73 -0.38
N ARG A 32 -2.00 0.63 -1.55
CA ARG A 32 -0.70 -0.03 -1.66
C ARG A 32 0.36 0.70 -0.85
N VAL A 33 1.26 -0.08 -0.28
CA VAL A 33 2.34 0.38 0.61
C VAL A 33 3.39 1.19 -0.16
N PRO A 34 4.20 2.05 0.51
CA PRO A 34 5.31 2.71 -0.15
C PRO A 34 6.48 1.72 -0.38
N GLU A 35 7.34 2.03 -1.35
CA GLU A 35 8.63 1.35 -1.55
C GLU A 35 9.77 2.31 -1.20
N VAL A 36 10.77 1.81 -0.48
CA VAL A 36 11.91 2.58 -0.01
C VAL A 36 13.19 1.98 -0.57
N LEU A 37 14.06 2.83 -1.10
CA LEU A 37 15.43 2.47 -1.50
C LEU A 37 16.40 2.94 -0.43
N VAL A 38 17.31 2.06 0.00
CA VAL A 38 18.37 2.36 0.97
C VAL A 38 19.72 2.33 0.27
N LYS A 39 20.57 3.33 0.52
CA LYS A 39 21.95 3.39 0.04
C LYS A 39 22.86 3.88 1.16
N GLY A 40 23.75 3.02 1.64
CA GLY A 40 24.58 3.34 2.80
C GLY A 40 23.71 3.56 4.04
N GLY A 41 23.86 4.72 4.69
CA GLY A 41 23.05 5.15 5.84
C GLY A 41 21.81 5.96 5.50
N GLU A 42 21.54 6.21 4.21
CA GLU A 42 20.43 7.03 3.75
C GLU A 42 19.33 6.18 3.12
N PHE A 43 18.10 6.68 3.17
CA PHE A 43 16.96 6.08 2.50
C PHE A 43 16.11 7.12 1.76
N HIS A 44 15.40 6.68 0.73
CA HIS A 44 14.47 7.51 -0.01
C HIS A 44 13.20 6.73 -0.38
N VAL A 45 12.05 7.38 -0.30
CA VAL A 45 10.77 6.81 -0.75
C VAL A 45 10.75 6.90 -2.28
N ILE A 46 10.98 5.78 -2.96
CA ILE A 46 11.00 5.72 -4.43
C ILE A 46 9.60 5.48 -5.02
N ARG A 47 8.67 5.04 -4.17
CA ARG A 47 7.25 4.93 -4.50
C ARG A 47 6.42 5.35 -3.30
N GLU A 48 5.59 6.36 -3.50
CA GLU A 48 4.69 6.86 -2.45
C GLU A 48 3.61 5.83 -2.10
N ARG A 49 3.13 5.91 -0.86
CA ARG A 49 1.95 5.18 -0.41
C ARG A 49 0.74 5.73 -1.14
N GLU A 50 -0.13 4.85 -1.63
CA GLU A 50 -1.41 5.30 -2.18
C GLU A 50 -2.29 5.91 -1.08
N THR A 51 -3.08 6.89 -1.48
CA THR A 51 -4.11 7.52 -0.65
C THR A 51 -5.47 6.84 -0.85
N TYR A 52 -6.47 7.23 -0.06
CA TYR A 52 -7.83 6.79 -0.32
C TYR A 52 -8.38 7.37 -1.63
N ASP A 53 -7.99 8.59 -2.00
CA ASP A 53 -8.40 9.21 -3.26
C ASP A 53 -7.85 8.43 -4.46
N ASP A 54 -6.65 7.86 -4.35
CA ASP A 54 -6.08 7.00 -5.40
C ASP A 54 -6.94 5.77 -5.69
N LEU A 55 -7.64 5.23 -4.68
CA LEU A 55 -8.49 4.05 -4.84
C LEU A 55 -9.69 4.34 -5.74
N VAL A 56 -10.30 5.51 -5.58
CA VAL A 56 -11.53 5.90 -6.28
C VAL A 56 -11.28 6.82 -7.48
N ARG A 57 -10.03 7.27 -7.70
CA ARG A 57 -9.66 8.19 -8.78
C ARG A 57 -10.14 7.73 -10.17
N GLY A 58 -10.17 6.42 -10.40
CA GLY A 58 -10.62 5.83 -11.68
C GLY A 58 -12.13 5.62 -11.77
N GLU A 59 -12.86 5.80 -10.67
CA GLU A 59 -14.29 5.57 -10.59
C GLU A 59 -15.06 6.84 -10.97
N ARG A 60 -16.25 6.66 -11.53
CA ARG A 60 -17.17 7.75 -11.88
C ARG A 60 -18.57 7.36 -11.49
N ILE A 61 -19.24 8.24 -10.76
CA ILE A 61 -20.66 8.10 -10.47
C ILE A 61 -21.43 8.50 -11.74
N PRO A 62 -22.21 7.60 -12.36
CA PRO A 62 -23.01 7.94 -13.54
C PRO A 62 -24.03 9.04 -13.22
N SER A 63 -24.26 9.93 -14.17
CA SER A 63 -25.15 11.09 -13.97
C SER A 63 -26.59 10.73 -13.62
N PHE A 64 -27.07 9.55 -14.03
CA PHE A 64 -28.41 9.06 -13.74
C PHE A 64 -28.57 8.47 -12.33
N LEU A 65 -27.48 8.30 -11.56
CA LEU A 65 -27.52 7.94 -10.14
C LEU A 65 -27.43 9.16 -9.22
N ASN A 66 -27.22 10.35 -9.77
CA ASN A 66 -27.32 11.57 -8.98
C ASN A 66 -28.80 11.79 -8.68
N GLU A 67 -29.23 11.37 -7.49
CA GLU A 67 -30.50 11.80 -6.90
C GLU A 67 -30.37 13.29 -6.55
N THR A 68 -30.52 14.12 -7.57
CA THR A 68 -30.88 15.53 -7.42
C THR A 68 -32.08 15.74 -8.31
N GLU A 69 -33.18 16.17 -7.71
CA GLU A 69 -34.35 16.68 -8.42
C GLU A 69 -33.98 17.75 -9.46
#